data_AF-A0A349M7G3-F1
#
_entry.id   AF-A0A349M7G3-F1
#
_cell.length_a   1.000
_cell.length_b   1.000
_cell.length_c   1.000
_cell.angle_alpha   90.00
_cell.angle_beta   90.00
_cell.angle_gamma   90.00
#
_symmetry.space_group_name_H-M   'P 1'
#
loop_
_entity.id
_entity.type
_entity.pdbx_description
1 polymer ?
#
loop_
_entity_poly.entity_id
_entity_poly.type
_entity_poly.pdbx_seq_one_letter_code
_entity_poly.pdbx_strand_id
1 'polypeptide(L)' 'MEITEILRHGVITEKAVKLQEQNKYTFKVALEANKIDVRRAVETMFNVKVVSVNIMRMPGKAKMFRRKGAAPRAQEAR' A
#
# COMPACT_ATOMS: atom_id res chain seq x y z
N MET A 1 -1.00 -15.86 6.33
CA MET A 1 0.03 -14.79 6.29
C MET A 1 0.26 -14.32 7.70
N GLU A 2 1.51 -14.12 8.07
CA GLU A 2 1.85 -13.50 9.34
C GLU A 2 1.37 -12.05 9.35
N ILE A 3 0.86 -11.59 10.50
CA ILE A 3 0.29 -10.25 10.65
C ILE A 3 1.33 -9.17 10.34
N THR A 4 2.59 -9.45 10.65
CA THR A 4 3.74 -8.56 10.46
C THR A 4 4.12 -8.34 9.00
N GLU A 5 3.77 -9.24 8.10
CA GLU A 5 4.15 -9.17 6.68
C GLU A 5 3.16 -8.35 5.83
N ILE A 6 1.97 -8.06 6.37
CA ILE A 6 0.87 -7.42 5.66
C ILE A 6 1.14 -5.92 5.44
N LEU A 7 1.62 -5.21 6.48
CA LEU A 7 1.88 -3.77 6.45
C LEU A 7 3.35 -3.52 6.11
N ARG A 8 3.62 -2.92 4.94
CA ARG A 8 5.00 -2.65 4.51
C ARG A 8 5.52 -1.32 5.01
N HIS A 9 4.85 -0.22 4.65
CA HIS A 9 5.23 1.13 5.07
C HIS A 9 4.09 2.13 4.89
N GLY A 10 4.13 3.23 5.63
CA GLY A 10 3.22 4.37 5.43
C GLY A 10 3.49 5.09 4.10
N VAL A 11 2.46 5.72 3.55
CA VAL A 11 2.58 6.56 2.35
C VAL A 11 2.48 8.02 2.77
N ILE A 12 3.55 8.78 2.56
CA ILE A 12 3.62 10.21 2.88
C ILE A 12 3.50 10.99 1.58
N THR A 13 2.40 11.71 1.42
CA THR A 13 2.11 12.63 0.31
C THR A 13 1.19 13.73 0.85
N GLU A 14 1.11 14.89 0.19
CA GLU A 14 0.18 15.97 0.58
C GLU A 14 -1.27 15.47 0.72
N LYS A 15 -1.70 14.60 -0.20
CA LYS A 15 -3.01 13.96 -0.15
C LYS A 15 -3.18 13.04 1.06
N ALA A 16 -2.14 12.28 1.42
CA ALA A 16 -2.17 11.42 2.60
C ALA A 16 -2.25 12.24 3.89
N VAL A 17 -1.53 13.36 3.96
CA VAL A 17 -1.61 14.30 5.10
C VAL A 17 -3.02 14.88 5.23
N LYS A 18 -3.62 15.33 4.12
CA LYS A 18 -5.02 15.82 4.12
C LYS A 18 -6.04 14.75 4.57
N LEU A 19 -5.79 13.49 4.24
CA LEU A 19 -6.63 12.38 4.69
C LEU A 19 -6.43 12.07 6.19
N GLN A 20 -5.21 12.25 6.69
CA GLN A 20 -4.89 12.07 8.10
C GLN A 20 -5.64 13.05 9.00
N GLU A 21 -5.87 14.30 8.55
CA GLU A 21 -6.75 15.26 9.24
C GLU A 21 -8.18 14.72 9.43
N GLN A 22 -8.61 13.80 8.58
CA GLN A 22 -9.91 13.11 8.65
C GLN A 22 -9.82 11.73 9.31
N ASN A 23 -8.75 11.43 10.07
CA ASN A 23 -8.46 10.13 10.68
C ASN A 23 -8.34 8.97 9.66
N LYS A 24 -7.97 9.27 8.41
CA LYS A 24 -7.76 8.26 7.36
C LYS A 24 -6.26 8.13 7.07
N TYR A 25 -5.72 6.95 7.35
CA TYR A 25 -4.31 6.64 7.15
C TYR A 25 -4.09 5.80 5.89
N THR A 26 -2.97 6.01 5.20
CA THR A 26 -2.64 5.32 3.96
C THR A 26 -1.36 4.51 4.11
N PHE A 27 -1.44 3.22 3.80
CA PHE A 27 -0.32 2.28 3.90
C PHE A 27 -0.13 1.55 2.58
N LYS A 28 1.13 1.20 2.29
CA LYS A 28 1.44 0.19 1.28
C LYS A 28 1.40 -1.18 1.94
N VAL A 29 0.62 -2.08 1.35
CA VAL A 29 0.38 -3.43 1.86
C VAL A 29 0.99 -4.49 0.93
N ALA A 30 1.09 -5.73 1.41
CA ALA A 30 1.44 -6.88 0.58
C ALA A 30 0.42 -7.07 -0.57
N LEU A 31 0.89 -7.56 -1.71
CA LEU A 31 0.08 -7.64 -2.94
C LEU A 31 -1.06 -8.67 -2.84
N GLU A 32 -0.86 -9.69 -2.01
CA GLU A 32 -1.79 -10.79 -1.79
C GLU A 32 -2.72 -10.54 -0.59
N ALA A 33 -2.59 -9.40 0.08
CA ALA A 33 -3.35 -9.12 1.31
C ALA A 33 -4.82 -8.77 1.02
N ASN A 34 -5.73 -9.37 1.78
CA ASN A 34 -7.16 -9.04 1.74
C ASN A 34 -7.52 -7.92 2.73
N LYS A 35 -8.70 -7.30 2.54
CA LYS A 35 -9.21 -6.25 3.44
C LYS A 35 -9.35 -6.70 4.90
N ILE A 36 -9.70 -7.97 5.10
CA ILE A 36 -9.87 -8.56 6.44
C ILE A 36 -8.52 -8.66 7.15
N ASP A 37 -7.48 -9.09 6.43
CA ASP A 37 -6.15 -9.27 6.96
C ASP A 37 -5.52 -7.91 7.31
N VAL A 38 -5.67 -6.91 6.44
CA VAL A 38 -5.21 -5.53 6.70
C VAL A 38 -5.91 -4.93 7.91
N ARG A 39 -7.22 -5.16 8.06
CA ARG A 39 -7.97 -4.70 9.24
C ARG A 39 -7.37 -5.29 10.52
N ARG A 40 -7.24 -6.62 10.58
CA ARG A 40 -6.69 -7.32 11.75
C ARG A 40 -5.26 -6.88 12.06
N ALA A 41 -4.44 -6.66 11.04
CA ALA A 41 -3.07 -6.22 11.22
C ALA A 41 -2.97 -4.83 11.84
N VAL A 42 -3.78 -3.87 11.35
CA VAL A 42 -3.81 -2.51 11.91
C VAL A 42 -4.37 -2.51 13.32
N GLU A 43 -5.45 -3.25 13.57
CA GLU A 43 -6.06 -3.35 14.91
C GLU A 43 -5.08 -3.95 15.92
N THR A 44 -4.34 -5.00 15.55
CA THR A 44 -3.37 -5.68 16.44
C THR A 44 -2.12 -4.86 16.69
N MET A 45 -1.56 -4.23 15.65
CA MET A 45 -0.26 -3.53 15.74
C MET A 45 -0.37 -2.16 16.43
N PHE A 46 -1.51 -1.48 16.24
CA PHE A 46 -1.73 -0.13 16.79
C PHE A 46 -2.74 -0.09 17.91
N ASN A 47 -3.37 -1.22 18.27
CA ASN A 47 -4.40 -1.32 19.32
C ASN A 47 -5.54 -0.29 19.14
N VAL A 48 -5.98 -0.11 17.88
CA VAL A 48 -7.06 0.81 17.50
C VAL A 48 -8.23 0.06 16.89
N LYS A 49 -9.42 0.66 16.85
CA LYS A 49 -10.59 0.09 16.19
C LYS A 49 -10.75 0.67 14.78
N VAL A 50 -10.74 -0.19 13.76
CA VAL A 50 -10.86 0.25 12.36
C VAL A 50 -12.34 0.27 11.95
N VAL A 51 -12.80 1.38 11.37
CA VAL A 51 -14.19 1.49 10.90
C VAL A 51 -14.35 0.80 9.53
N SER A 52 -13.51 1.17 8.57
CA SER A 52 -13.56 0.65 7.20
C SER A 52 -12.16 0.63 6.58
N VAL A 53 -11.97 -0.25 5.59
CA VAL A 53 -10.70 -0.41 4.87
C VAL A 53 -10.94 -0.34 3.36
N ASN A 54 -10.19 0.53 2.69
CA ASN A 54 -10.18 0.66 1.24
C ASN A 54 -8.80 0.22 0.71
N ILE A 55 -8.80 -0.66 -0.29
CA ILE A 55 -7.58 -1.18 -0.92
C ILE A 55 -7.75 -1.04 -2.43
N MET A 56 -6.68 -0.64 -3.11
CA MET A 56 -6.59 -0.61 -4.57
C MET A 56 -5.25 -1.17 -5.02
N ARG A 57 -5.24 -1.83 -6.19
CA ARG A 57 -4.01 -2.29 -6.84
C ARG A 57 -3.52 -1.19 -7.78
N MET A 58 -2.31 -0.68 -7.55
CA MET A 58 -1.69 0.32 -8.41
C MET A 58 -0.66 -0.36 -9.32
N PRO A 59 -0.82 -0.34 -10.66
CA PRO A 59 0.18 -0.88 -11.56
C PRO A 59 1.46 -0.03 -11.52
N GLY A 60 2.61 -0.68 -11.65
CA GLY A 60 3.89 0.03 -11.74
C GLY A 60 3.96 0.89 -13.00
N LYS A 61 4.47 2.11 -12.88
CA LYS A 61 4.71 2.99 -14.04
C LYS A 61 5.97 2.56 -14.78
N ALA A 62 5.88 2.37 -16.10
CA ALA A 62 7.06 2.15 -16.94
C ALA A 62 8.01 3.36 -16.82
N LYS A 63 9.26 3.10 -16.44
CA LYS A 63 10.32 4.11 -16.39
C LYS A 63 11.41 3.74 -17.37
N MET A 64 11.81 4.70 -18.21
CA MET A 64 12.94 4.55 -19.13
C MET A 64 14.22 5.04 -18.45
N PHE A 65 15.22 4.16 -18.36
CA PHE A 65 16.57 4.53 -17.91
C PHE A 65 17.47 4.74 -19.13
N ARG A 66 18.07 5.94 -19.28
CA ARG A 66 18.95 6.30 -20.42
C ARG A 66 20.33 5.64 -20.41
N ARG A 67 20.58 4.64 -19.56
CA ARG A 67 21.85 3.88 -19.56
C ARG A 67 21.65 2.57 -20.34
N LYS A 68 22.45 2.41 -21.40
CA LYS A 68 22.39 1.37 -22.44
C LYS A 68 21.97 -0.01 -21.90
N GLY A 69 20.82 -0.52 -22.33
CA GLY A 69 20.55 -1.96 -22.37
C GLY A 69 19.36 -2.51 -21.57
N ALA A 70 18.73 -1.77 -20.66
CA ALA A 70 17.56 -2.27 -19.96
C ALA A 70 16.27 -1.81 -20.66
N ALA A 71 15.64 -2.72 -21.40
CA ALA A 71 14.27 -2.52 -21.90
C ALA A 71 13.36 -2.09 -20.73
N PRO A 72 12.39 -1.18 -20.95
CA PRO A 72 11.47 -0.83 -19.89
C PRO A 72 10.70 -2.10 -19.51
N ARG A 73 10.99 -2.69 -18.34
CA ARG A 73 10.09 -3.69 -17.75
C ARG A 73 8.81 -2.95 -17.36
N ALA A 74 7.93 -2.79 -18.34
CA ALA A 74 6.51 -2.62 -18.08
C ALA A 74 6.09 -3.88 -17.31
N GLN A 75 5.64 -3.70 -16.07
CA GLN A 75 4.96 -4.79 -15.40
C GLN A 75 3.62 -4.93 -16.11
N GLU A 76 3.46 -6.02 -16.83
CA GLU A 76 2.22 -6.36 -17.52
C GLU A 76 1.06 -6.29 -16.53
N ALA A 77 0.05 -5.50 -16.88
CA ALA A 77 -1.22 -5.51 -16.20
C ALA A 77 -1.88 -6.87 -16.45
N ARG A 78 -1.88 -7.72 -15.42
CA ARG A 78 -2.78 -8.87 -15.26
C ARG A 78 -3.57 -8.70 -13.98
#